data_AF-A0A1I6RYQ3-F1
#
_entry.id   AF-A0A1I6RYQ3-F1
#
_cell.length_a   1.000
_cell.length_b   1.000
_cell.length_c   1.000
_cell.angle_alpha   90.00
_cell.angle_beta   90.00
_cell.angle_gamma   90.00
#
_symmetry.space_group_name_H-M   'P 1'
#
loop_
_entity.id
_entity.type
_entity.pdbx_description
1 polymer ?
#
loop_
_entity_poly.entity_id
_entity_poly.type
_entity_poly.pdbx_seq_one_letter_code
_entity_poly.pdbx_strand_id
1 'polypeptide(L)' 'MIRIIIDHSYEDDYFRISHLDIDLKDKEKEKEVRERFKKIEQSLVIPGRFLTKRIAKALDVDENLIELDTEEIDIN' A
#
# COMPACT_ATOMS: atom_id res chain seq x y z
N MET A 1 -11.94 2.44 -5.00
CA MET A 1 -10.78 1.53 -5.05
C MET A 1 -9.66 2.13 -4.22
N ILE A 2 -8.83 1.30 -3.60
CA ILE A 2 -7.60 1.69 -2.89
C ILE A 2 -6.45 1.01 -3.61
N ARG A 3 -5.57 1.78 -4.22
CA ARG A 3 -4.39 1.30 -4.92
C ARG A 3 -3.15 1.69 -4.13
N ILE A 4 -2.28 0.72 -3.87
CA ILE A 4 -1.06 0.93 -3.09
C ILE A 4 0.13 0.50 -3.92
N ILE A 5 1.07 1.42 -4.07
CA ILE A 5 2.32 1.16 -4.78
C ILE A 5 3.35 0.66 -3.77
N ILE A 6 4.05 -0.40 -4.16
CA ILE A 6 5.17 -0.97 -3.45
C ILE A 6 6.40 -0.74 -4.33
N ASP A 7 7.35 0.02 -3.85
CA ASP A 7 8.66 0.13 -4.49
C ASP A 7 9.44 -1.16 -4.27
N HIS A 8 10.11 -1.64 -5.31
CA HIS A 8 11.09 -2.73 -5.24
C HIS A 8 12.44 -2.23 -5.74
N SER A 9 13.48 -2.39 -4.92
CA SER A 9 14.87 -2.27 -5.35
C SER A 9 15.46 -3.67 -5.48
N TYR A 10 15.91 -4.05 -6.68
CA TYR A 10 16.66 -5.29 -6.91
C TYR A 10 18.12 -5.15 -6.50
N GLU A 11 18.69 -3.93 -6.49
CA GLU A 11 20.06 -3.71 -6.01
C GLU A 11 20.18 -4.05 -4.52
N ASP A 12 19.26 -3.54 -3.71
CA ASP A 12 19.24 -3.71 -2.25
C ASP A 12 18.31 -4.84 -1.78
N ASP A 13 17.58 -5.50 -2.69
CA ASP A 13 16.61 -6.59 -2.44
C ASP A 13 15.58 -6.26 -1.34
N TYR A 14 14.83 -5.16 -1.51
CA TYR A 14 13.76 -4.79 -0.57
C TYR A 14 12.50 -4.27 -1.24
N PHE A 15 11.38 -4.47 -0.55
CA PHE A 15 10.07 -3.95 -0.92
C PHE A 15 9.58 -2.93 0.11
N ARG A 16 9.04 -1.81 -0.34
CA ARG A 16 8.60 -0.71 0.53
C ARG A 16 7.28 -0.13 0.07
N ILE A 17 6.33 0.09 0.98
CA ILE A 17 5.09 0.82 0.66
C ILE A 17 5.44 2.27 0.35
N SER A 18 5.12 2.75 -0.85
CA SER A 18 5.54 4.08 -1.31
C SER A 18 4.40 5.05 -1.53
N HIS A 19 3.32 4.61 -2.17
CA HIS A 19 2.25 5.51 -2.56
C HIS A 19 0.86 4.93 -2.30
N LEU A 20 -0.10 5.83 -2.09
CA LEU A 20 -1.53 5.53 -1.95
C LEU A 20 -2.30 6.38 -2.95
N ASP A 21 -2.99 5.71 -3.88
CA ASP A 21 -4.06 6.29 -4.66
C ASP A 21 -5.40 5.74 -4.17
N ILE A 22 -6.38 6.61 -3.96
CA ILE A 22 -7.66 6.22 -3.38
C ILE A 22 -8.79 7.01 -4.01
N ASP A 23 -9.75 6.26 -4.51
CA ASP A 23 -11.00 6.77 -5.07
C ASP A 23 -12.18 6.06 -4.40
N LEU A 24 -12.65 6.62 -3.28
CA LEU A 24 -13.86 6.17 -2.60
C LEU A 24 -14.97 7.21 -2.74
N LYS A 25 -16.20 6.73 -2.92
CA LYS A 25 -17.39 7.59 -2.96
C LYS A 25 -17.63 8.28 -1.61
N ASP A 26 -17.34 7.57 -0.52
CA ASP A 26 -17.40 8.07 0.85
C ASP A 26 -16.12 8.85 1.19
N LYS A 27 -16.24 10.17 1.26
CA LYS A 27 -15.12 11.08 1.51
C LYS A 27 -14.64 11.08 2.96
N GLU A 28 -15.49 10.72 3.92
CA GLU A 28 -15.07 10.57 5.31
C GLU A 28 -14.20 9.32 5.44
N LYS A 29 -14.65 8.18 4.89
CA LYS A 29 -13.86 6.95 4.85
C LYS A 29 -12.55 7.14 4.09
N GLU A 30 -12.57 7.85 2.96
CA GLU A 30 -11.35 8.18 2.21
C GLU A 30 -10.33 8.90 3.09
N LYS A 31 -10.76 9.92 3.83
CA LYS A 31 -9.91 10.68 4.74
C LYS A 31 -9.33 9.80 5.84
N GLU A 32 -10.13 8.94 6.47
CA GLU A 32 -9.64 8.01 7.49
C GLU A 32 -8.58 7.05 6.95
N VAL A 33 -8.79 6.50 5.76
CA VAL A 33 -7.83 5.58 5.13
C VAL A 33 -6.51 6.30 4.86
N ARG A 34 -6.55 7.54 4.36
CA ARG A 34 -5.34 8.35 4.17
C ARG A 34 -4.58 8.58 5.48
N GLU A 35 -5.28 8.88 6.57
CA GLU A 35 -4.63 9.06 7.89
C GLU A 35 -4.06 7.75 8.46
N ARG A 36 -4.73 6.61 8.24
CA ARG A 36 -4.19 5.30 8.62
C ARG A 36 -2.97 4.93 7.78
N PHE A 37 -2.98 5.25 6.49
CA PHE A 37 -1.88 4.95 5.57
C PHE A 37 -0.57 5.62 5.96
N LYS A 38 -0.59 6.87 6.46
CA LYS A 38 0.61 7.56 6.95
C LYS A 38 1.40 6.78 8.01
N LYS A 39 0.75 5.84 8.72
CA LYS A 39 1.40 4.99 9.74
C LYS A 39 2.18 3.81 9.15
N ILE A 40 1.89 3.45 7.90
CA ILE A 40 2.48 2.32 7.20
C ILE A 40 3.22 2.73 5.92
N GLU A 41 3.07 3.98 5.48
CA GLU A 41 3.87 4.60 4.43
C GLU A 41 5.36 4.42 4.75
N GLN A 42 6.17 4.13 3.73
CA GLN A 42 7.61 3.82 3.83
C GLN A 42 7.95 2.54 4.63
N SER A 43 6.96 1.76 5.08
CA SER A 43 7.24 0.50 5.77
C SER A 43 7.80 -0.54 4.81
N LEU A 44 8.85 -1.23 5.26
CA LEU A 44 9.36 -2.42 4.58
C LEU A 44 8.33 -3.55 4.69
N VAL A 45 8.14 -4.23 3.57
CA VAL A 45 7.19 -5.34 3.45
C VAL A 45 7.86 -6.54 2.85
N ILE A 46 7.28 -7.71 3.12
CA ILE A 46 7.65 -8.95 2.46
C ILE A 46 6.49 -9.28 1.52
N PRO A 47 6.71 -9.33 0.19
CA PRO A 47 5.67 -9.71 -0.75
C PRO A 47 5.18 -11.13 -0.46
N GLY A 48 3.89 -11.35 -0.66
CA GLY A 48 3.31 -12.67 -0.48
C GLY A 48 1.81 -12.65 -0.27
N ARG A 49 1.23 -13.85 -0.18
CA ARG A 49 -0.23 -14.08 -0.18
C ARG A 49 -1.00 -13.31 0.90
N PHE A 50 -0.35 -12.93 2.00
CA PHE A 50 -0.98 -12.25 3.13
C PHE A 50 -0.73 -10.75 3.17
N LEU A 51 0.05 -10.18 2.23
CA LEU A 51 0.39 -8.77 2.25
C LEU A 51 -0.86 -7.89 2.13
N THR A 52 -1.70 -8.16 1.13
CA THR A 52 -2.98 -7.45 0.92
C THR A 52 -3.85 -7.48 2.17
N LYS A 53 -4.01 -8.66 2.79
CA LYS A 53 -4.79 -8.82 4.03
C LYS A 53 -4.21 -8.02 5.21
N ARG A 54 -2.88 -7.98 5.35
CA ARG A 54 -2.21 -7.20 6.40
C ARG A 54 -2.42 -5.70 6.20
N ILE A 55 -2.31 -5.22 4.96
CA ILE A 55 -2.54 -3.82 4.62
C ILE A 55 -4.02 -3.46 4.81
N ALA A 56 -4.95 -4.31 4.38
CA ALA A 56 -6.39 -4.13 4.59
C ALA A 56 -6.73 -3.98 6.07
N LYS A 57 -6.15 -4.83 6.91
CA LYS A 57 -6.27 -4.73 8.36
C LYS A 57 -5.69 -3.43 8.92
N ALA A 58 -4.54 -2.98 8.41
CA ALA A 58 -3.91 -1.73 8.86
C ALA A 58 -4.74 -0.49 8.48
N LEU A 59 -5.40 -0.53 7.32
CA LEU A 59 -6.25 0.55 6.80
C LEU A 59 -7.70 0.46 7.27
N ASP A 60 -8.08 -0.63 7.95
CA ASP A 60 -9.45 -0.90 8.41
C ASP A 60 -10.47 -0.88 7.25
N VAL A 61 -10.15 -1.64 6.20
CA VAL A 61 -10.96 -1.80 4.99
C VAL A 61 -11.07 -3.27 4.59
N ASP A 62 -12.04 -3.57 3.74
CA ASP A 62 -12.17 -4.88 3.11
C ASP A 62 -10.98 -5.13 2.16
N GLU A 63 -10.41 -6.34 2.17
CA GLU A 63 -9.25 -6.68 1.34
C GLU A 63 -9.55 -6.63 -0.16
N ASN A 64 -10.82 -6.82 -0.56
CA ASN A 64 -11.26 -6.73 -1.95
C ASN A 64 -11.27 -5.28 -2.49
N LEU A 65 -11.09 -4.29 -1.62
CA LEU A 65 -10.93 -2.89 -2.04
C LEU A 65 -9.49 -2.51 -2.33
N ILE A 66 -8.53 -3.39 -2.01
CA ILE A 66 -7.10 -3.13 -2.14
C ILE A 66 -6.54 -3.80 -3.38
N GLU A 67 -5.91 -2.98 -4.21
CA GLU A 67 -5.05 -3.38 -5.31
C GLU A 67 -3.61 -3.01 -4.96
N LEU A 68 -2.70 -3.96 -5.14
CA LEU A 68 -1.27 -3.74 -4.92
C LEU A 68 -0.56 -3.76 -6.27
N ASP A 69 0.23 -2.73 -6.53
CA ASP A 69 1.16 -2.70 -7.64
C ASP A 69 2.59 -2.58 -7.15
N THR A 70 3.52 -3.04 -7.97
CA THR A 70 4.94 -2.96 -7.67
C THR A 70 5.64 -2.13 -8.74
N GLU A 71 6.39 -1.12 -8.31
CA GLU A 71 7.22 -0.30 -9.19
C GLU A 71 8.70 -0.54 -8.86
N GLU A 72 9.51 -0.72 -9.90
CA GLU A 72 10.96 -0.86 -9.75
C GLU A 72 11.59 0.53 -9.62
N ILE A 73 12.44 0.70 -8.61
CA ILE A 73 13.05 2.00 -8.29
C ILE A 73 14.58 2.01 -8.41
N ASP A 74 15.19 0.96 -8.98
CA ASP A 74 16.63 0.95 -9.17
C ASP A 74 17.03 2.09 -10.12
N ILE A 75 17.74 3.07 -9.56
CA ILE A 75 18.19 4.26 -10.26
C ILE A 75 19.49 3.88 -10.98
N ASN A 76 19.42 3.69 -12.29
CA ASN A 76 20.61 3.69 -13.16
C ASN A 76 21.27 5.07 -13.21
#